data_AF-A0A6A8LR37-F1
#
_entry.id   AF-A0A6A8LR37-F1
#
_cell.length_a   1.000
_cell.length_b   1.000
_cell.length_c   1.000
_cell.angle_alpha   90.00
_cell.angle_beta   90.00
_cell.angle_gamma   90.00
#
_symmetry.space_group_name_H-M   'P 1'
#
loop_
_entity.id
_entity.type
_entity.pdbx_description
1 polymer ?
#
loop_
_entity_poly.entity_id
_entity_poly.type
_entity_poly.pdbx_seq_one_letter_code
_entity_poly.pdbx_strand_id
1 'polypeptide(L)'
;GWALLAEYFISVAFVASGWSAYMQGFLKSMGIYLPVALSGGFNPDTGQIFDALAAFAILLVTVLLSKGVKQVARIENGIVMLKLIVIIIFIAVGATAIHPDNYVPFIPAHKAGTHFGGLTGILAGASQIFIAYVGFDAIAANTAETINPQKTMPKGLLGTLFLGTGFFVLVSLVLVGMFKYSIYAGNAEPAAFALRKAGHYFTANLLSLVAIIGIFSALIGILLASSRLIYSFGRDGLLSPKLGKINTK
;
A
#
# COMPACT_ATOMS: atom_id res chain seq x y z
N GLY A 1 12.30 -16.96 -8.45
CA GLY A 1 13.45 -16.83 -7.54
C GLY A 1 13.93 -15.38 -7.46
N TRP A 2 14.93 -15.00 -8.26
CA TRP A 2 15.50 -13.65 -8.26
C TRP A 2 14.48 -12.53 -8.54
N ALA A 3 13.52 -12.77 -9.45
CA ALA A 3 12.43 -11.83 -9.70
C ALA A 3 11.56 -11.56 -8.45
N LEU A 4 11.25 -12.60 -7.66
CA LEU A 4 10.49 -12.47 -6.40
C LEU A 4 11.29 -11.68 -5.35
N LEU A 5 12.61 -11.87 -5.32
CA LEU A 5 13.48 -11.12 -4.42
C LEU A 5 13.45 -9.63 -4.77
N ALA A 6 13.56 -9.28 -6.05
CA ALA A 6 13.41 -7.89 -6.51
C ALA A 6 12.01 -7.32 -6.21
N GLU A 7 10.96 -8.10 -6.44
CA GLU A 7 9.56 -7.74 -6.14
C GLU A 7 9.37 -7.41 -4.66
N TYR A 8 9.89 -8.22 -3.74
CA TYR A 8 9.80 -7.94 -2.31
C TYR A 8 10.56 -6.66 -1.92
N PHE A 9 11.74 -6.39 -2.48
CA PHE A 9 12.46 -5.14 -2.22
C PHE A 9 11.67 -3.91 -2.67
N ILE A 10 11.12 -3.95 -3.88
CA ILE A 10 10.27 -2.88 -4.41
C ILE A 10 9.02 -2.71 -3.53
N SER A 11 8.40 -3.81 -3.12
CA SER A 11 7.21 -3.81 -2.27
C SER A 11 7.48 -3.21 -0.90
N VAL A 12 8.61 -3.53 -0.25
CA VAL A 12 9.01 -2.93 1.03
C VAL A 12 9.13 -1.41 0.90
N ALA A 13 9.84 -0.93 -0.14
CA ALA A 13 10.02 0.49 -0.36
C ALA A 13 8.69 1.21 -0.66
N PHE A 14 7.85 0.61 -1.51
CA PHE A 14 6.55 1.17 -1.89
C PHE A 14 5.59 1.27 -0.70
N VAL A 15 5.47 0.18 0.07
CA VAL A 15 4.62 0.13 1.27
C VAL A 15 5.13 1.08 2.36
N ALA A 16 6.45 1.16 2.57
CA ALA A 16 7.03 2.09 3.54
C ALA A 16 6.81 3.57 3.15
N SER A 17 6.89 3.90 1.85
CA SER A 17 6.59 5.27 1.38
C SER A 17 5.10 5.60 1.51
N GLY A 18 4.21 4.65 1.24
CA GLY A 18 2.77 4.80 1.54
C GLY A 18 2.51 5.05 3.03
N TRP A 19 3.17 4.30 3.91
CA TRP A 19 3.09 4.52 5.36
C TRP A 19 3.58 5.92 5.75
N SER A 20 4.72 6.33 5.19
CA SER A 20 5.30 7.66 5.41
C SER A 20 4.32 8.77 5.03
N ALA A 21 3.67 8.66 3.87
CA ALA A 21 2.70 9.66 3.42
C ALA A 21 1.52 9.84 4.38
N TYR A 22 0.90 8.75 4.84
CA TYR A 22 -0.17 8.82 5.82
C TYR A 22 0.31 9.34 7.18
N MET A 23 1.52 8.96 7.61
CA MET A 23 2.14 9.49 8.83
C MET A 23 2.38 11.00 8.74
N GLN A 24 2.89 11.49 7.61
CA GLN A 24 3.07 12.93 7.37
C GLN A 24 1.73 13.67 7.39
N GLY A 25 0.69 13.11 6.77
CA GLY A 25 -0.65 13.65 6.80
C GLY A 25 -1.23 13.78 8.21
N PHE A 26 -0.99 12.76 9.04
CA PHE A 26 -1.36 12.73 10.45
C PHE A 26 -0.54 13.73 11.28
N LEU A 27 0.77 13.80 11.11
CA LEU A 27 1.62 14.78 11.78
C LEU A 27 1.22 16.22 11.42
N LYS A 28 0.88 16.45 10.14
CA LYS A 28 0.41 17.75 9.66
C LYS A 28 -0.91 18.17 10.32
N SER A 29 -1.80 17.22 10.63
CA SER A 29 -3.05 17.54 11.37
C SER A 29 -2.78 17.92 12.83
N MET A 30 -1.64 17.51 13.39
CA MET A 30 -1.14 17.94 14.70
C MET A 30 -0.28 19.22 14.65
N GLY A 31 -0.11 19.84 13.47
CA GLY A 31 0.74 21.03 13.28
C GLY A 31 2.24 20.75 13.16
N ILE A 32 2.63 19.48 13.00
CA ILE A 32 4.02 19.07 12.79
C ILE A 32 4.29 18.93 11.29
N TYR A 33 5.24 19.68 10.77
CA TYR A 33 5.60 19.68 9.35
C TYR A 33 7.01 19.12 9.17
N LEU A 34 7.15 18.15 8.27
CA LEU A 34 8.46 17.66 7.86
C LEU A 34 9.08 18.59 6.79
N PRO A 35 10.40 18.82 6.81
CA PRO A 35 11.09 19.47 5.71
C PRO A 35 10.88 18.69 4.40
N VAL A 36 10.66 19.41 3.28
CA VAL A 36 10.41 18.81 1.96
C VAL A 36 11.51 17.81 1.55
N ALA A 37 12.77 18.13 1.84
CA ALA A 37 13.90 17.26 1.56
C ALA A 37 13.78 15.87 2.22
N LEU A 38 13.07 15.76 3.35
CA LEU A 38 12.90 14.53 4.14
C LEU A 38 11.54 13.85 3.95
N SER A 39 10.68 14.43 3.11
CA SER A 39 9.25 14.10 3.05
C SER A 39 8.90 13.05 1.99
N GLY A 40 9.89 12.53 1.25
CA GLY A 40 9.65 11.59 0.17
C GLY A 40 10.96 11.15 -0.51
N GLY A 41 10.84 10.16 -1.41
CA GLY A 41 11.96 9.69 -2.21
C GLY A 41 12.52 10.77 -3.14
N PHE A 42 13.70 10.53 -3.69
CA PHE A 42 14.39 11.48 -4.56
C PHE A 42 13.50 11.94 -5.73
N ASN A 43 13.20 13.24 -5.76
CA ASN A 43 12.44 13.89 -6.81
C ASN A 43 12.96 15.33 -7.00
N PRO A 44 13.69 15.60 -8.11
CA PRO A 44 14.26 16.91 -8.40
C PRO A 44 13.20 18.02 -8.55
N ASP A 45 12.01 17.68 -9.05
CA ASP A 45 10.96 18.67 -9.34
C ASP A 45 10.28 19.19 -8.07
N THR A 46 10.22 18.35 -7.03
CA THR A 46 9.60 18.70 -5.74
C THR A 46 10.62 19.06 -4.66
N GLY A 47 11.92 18.82 -4.90
CA GLY A 47 12.99 19.06 -3.92
C GLY A 47 13.08 17.97 -2.82
N GLN A 48 12.43 16.83 -3.03
CA GLN A 48 12.50 15.67 -2.13
C GLN A 48 13.81 14.92 -2.37
N ILE A 49 14.48 14.50 -1.30
CA ILE A 49 15.79 13.85 -1.38
C ILE A 49 15.73 12.44 -0.78
N PHE A 50 15.14 12.31 0.41
CA PHE A 50 15.13 11.07 1.17
C PHE A 50 13.87 10.94 2.03
N ASP A 51 13.20 9.79 2.00
CA ASP A 51 12.01 9.55 2.80
C ASP A 51 12.40 9.09 4.22
N ALA A 52 12.55 10.05 5.14
CA ALA A 52 13.05 9.79 6.49
C ALA A 52 12.09 8.90 7.30
N LEU A 53 10.78 9.09 7.15
CA LEU A 53 9.77 8.32 7.86
C LEU A 53 9.64 6.90 7.30
N ALA A 54 9.73 6.72 5.98
CA ALA A 54 9.76 5.38 5.39
C ALA A 54 10.99 4.59 5.87
N ALA A 55 12.17 5.23 5.86
CA ALA A 55 13.40 4.61 6.37
C ALA A 55 13.29 4.25 7.86
N PHE A 56 12.72 5.15 8.66
CA PHE A 56 12.44 4.89 10.07
C PHE A 56 11.51 3.68 10.26
N ALA A 57 10.42 3.58 9.49
CA ALA A 57 9.50 2.44 9.57
C ALA A 57 10.20 1.12 9.22
N ILE A 58 10.99 1.09 8.14
CA ILE A 58 11.74 -0.12 7.74
C ILE A 58 12.72 -0.54 8.83
N LEU A 59 13.49 0.40 9.40
CA LEU A 59 14.43 0.12 10.48
C LEU A 59 13.71 -0.38 11.73
N LEU A 60 12.60 0.27 12.11
CA LEU A 60 11.79 -0.11 13.25
C LEU A 60 11.26 -1.55 13.09
N VAL A 61 10.67 -1.86 11.94
CA VAL A 61 10.19 -3.22 11.64
C VAL A 61 11.34 -4.22 11.65
N THR A 62 12.49 -3.87 11.09
CA THR A 62 13.68 -4.74 11.10
C THR A 62 14.12 -5.07 12.54
N VAL A 63 14.16 -4.07 13.42
CA VAL A 63 14.48 -4.27 14.85
C VAL A 63 13.40 -5.13 15.53
N LEU A 64 12.12 -4.90 15.26
CA LEU A 64 11.03 -5.71 15.82
C LEU A 64 11.12 -7.17 15.37
N LEU A 65 11.34 -7.41 14.08
CA LEU A 65 11.50 -8.77 13.53
C LEU A 65 12.73 -9.48 14.12
N SER A 66 13.83 -8.76 14.36
CA SER A 66 15.05 -9.32 14.95
C SER A 66 14.87 -9.81 16.39
N LYS A 67 13.88 -9.27 17.13
CA LYS A 67 13.56 -9.66 18.51
C LYS A 67 12.60 -10.85 18.60
N GLY A 68 12.15 -11.37 17.47
CA GLY A 68 11.26 -12.53 17.38
C GLY A 68 9.79 -12.15 17.43
N VAL A 69 9.04 -12.69 16.47
CA VAL A 69 7.60 -12.43 16.30
C VAL A 69 6.81 -13.65 16.75
N LYS A 70 6.60 -13.78 18.07
CA LYS A 70 5.72 -14.82 18.61
C LYS A 70 4.34 -14.17 18.87
N GLN A 71 3.33 -14.59 18.11
CA GLN A 71 1.89 -14.25 18.23
C GLN A 71 1.30 -13.13 17.34
N VAL A 72 1.45 -13.20 16.01
CA VAL A 72 0.88 -12.17 15.10
C VAL A 72 -0.43 -12.56 14.40
N ALA A 73 -0.74 -13.85 14.23
CA ALA A 73 -1.86 -14.28 13.37
C ALA A 73 -3.26 -13.81 13.80
N ARG A 74 -3.58 -13.81 15.12
CA ARG A 74 -4.91 -13.36 15.60
C ARG A 74 -5.11 -11.85 15.51
N ILE A 75 -4.03 -11.08 15.70
CA ILE A 75 -4.07 -9.61 15.64
C ILE A 75 -4.28 -9.17 14.19
N GLU A 76 -3.64 -9.86 13.23
CA GLU A 76 -3.79 -9.57 11.80
C GLU A 76 -5.23 -9.66 11.30
N ASN A 77 -5.97 -10.71 11.66
CA ASN A 77 -7.38 -10.83 11.25
C ASN A 77 -8.24 -9.65 11.74
N GLY A 78 -8.02 -9.19 12.97
CA GLY A 78 -8.70 -8.01 13.51
C GLY A 78 -8.34 -6.73 12.76
N ILE A 79 -7.06 -6.55 12.43
CA ILE A 79 -6.58 -5.40 11.64
C ILE A 79 -7.18 -5.43 10.23
N VAL A 80 -7.28 -6.59 9.57
CA VAL A 80 -7.90 -6.72 8.25
C VAL A 80 -9.38 -6.31 8.28
N MET A 81 -10.14 -6.76 9.28
CA MET A 81 -11.53 -6.35 9.43
C MET A 81 -11.66 -4.84 9.65
N LEU A 82 -10.78 -4.25 10.46
CA LEU A 82 -10.74 -2.82 10.68
C LEU A 82 -10.43 -2.04 9.39
N LYS A 83 -9.48 -2.51 8.57
CA LYS A 83 -9.19 -1.94 7.24
C LYS A 83 -10.43 -1.92 6.35
N LEU A 84 -11.14 -3.04 6.26
CA LEU A 84 -12.34 -3.17 5.42
C LEU A 84 -13.46 -2.23 5.88
N ILE A 85 -13.72 -2.18 7.19
CA ILE A 85 -14.75 -1.28 7.77
C ILE A 85 -14.43 0.17 7.41
N VAL A 86 -13.18 0.60 7.57
CA VAL A 86 -12.78 1.97 7.27
C VAL A 86 -12.87 2.30 5.78
N ILE A 87 -12.55 1.35 4.89
CA ILE A 87 -12.76 1.53 3.44
C ILE A 87 -14.25 1.71 3.13
N ILE A 88 -15.12 0.91 3.74
CA ILE A 88 -16.58 1.05 3.58
C ILE A 88 -17.05 2.41 4.09
N ILE A 89 -16.56 2.87 5.25
CA ILE A 89 -16.86 4.21 5.78
C ILE A 89 -16.39 5.30 4.81
N PHE A 90 -15.17 5.18 4.27
CA PHE A 90 -14.68 6.11 3.25
C PHE A 90 -15.60 6.16 2.04
N ILE A 91 -16.03 5.02 1.52
CA ILE A 91 -16.95 4.96 0.37
C ILE A 91 -18.27 5.62 0.70
N ALA A 92 -18.87 5.29 1.86
CA ALA A 92 -20.17 5.84 2.26
C ALA A 92 -20.12 7.36 2.49
N VAL A 93 -19.13 7.85 3.23
CA VAL A 93 -18.96 9.29 3.50
C VAL A 93 -18.54 10.03 2.25
N GLY A 94 -17.56 9.52 1.51
CA GLY A 94 -17.09 10.13 0.27
C GLY A 94 -18.18 10.21 -0.80
N ALA A 95 -19.08 9.22 -0.86
CA ALA A 95 -20.22 9.26 -1.77
C ALA A 95 -21.14 10.48 -1.54
N THR A 96 -21.25 10.97 -0.30
CA THR A 96 -22.04 12.18 0.01
C THR A 96 -21.43 13.47 -0.54
N ALA A 97 -20.14 13.45 -0.89
CA ALA A 97 -19.40 14.59 -1.43
C ALA A 97 -19.13 14.47 -2.94
N ILE A 98 -19.79 13.53 -3.64
CA ILE A 98 -19.63 13.36 -5.09
C ILE A 98 -20.32 14.50 -5.84
N HIS A 99 -19.58 15.10 -6.77
CA HIS A 99 -20.09 16.03 -7.77
C HIS A 99 -19.98 15.35 -9.16
N PRO A 100 -21.11 15.02 -9.82
CA PRO A 100 -21.09 14.32 -11.10
C PRO A 100 -20.27 15.01 -12.20
N ASP A 101 -20.16 16.33 -12.15
CA ASP A 101 -19.37 17.14 -13.07
C ASP A 101 -17.87 16.80 -13.05
N ASN A 102 -17.36 16.23 -11.96
CA ASN A 102 -15.96 15.82 -11.86
C ASN A 102 -15.66 14.57 -12.72
N TYR A 103 -16.68 13.79 -13.09
CA TYR A 103 -16.54 12.70 -14.04
C TYR A 103 -16.47 13.18 -15.49
N VAL A 104 -16.56 14.49 -15.77
CA VAL A 104 -16.54 15.02 -17.13
C VAL A 104 -15.27 15.84 -17.39
N PRO A 105 -14.45 15.47 -18.39
CA PRO A 105 -14.52 14.26 -19.21
C PRO A 105 -14.08 13.00 -18.44
N PHE A 106 -14.79 11.88 -18.62
CA PHE A 106 -14.48 10.63 -17.90
C PHE A 106 -13.14 10.06 -18.35
N ILE A 107 -12.89 10.15 -19.65
CA ILE A 107 -11.59 9.89 -20.25
C ILE A 107 -11.10 11.23 -20.81
N PRO A 108 -10.13 11.88 -20.15
CA PRO A 108 -9.51 13.08 -20.67
C PRO A 108 -8.87 12.83 -22.04
N ALA A 109 -8.86 13.84 -22.90
CA ALA A 109 -8.18 13.76 -24.20
C ALA A 109 -6.69 13.45 -24.03
N HIS A 110 -6.16 12.64 -24.95
CA HIS A 110 -4.74 12.29 -24.94
C HIS A 110 -3.87 13.53 -25.17
N LYS A 111 -2.86 13.70 -24.33
CA LYS A 111 -1.86 14.77 -24.48
C LYS A 111 -0.63 14.22 -25.17
N ALA A 112 -0.38 14.68 -26.40
CA ALA A 112 0.78 14.28 -27.19
C ALA A 112 2.09 14.51 -26.43
N GLY A 113 3.00 13.52 -26.50
CA GLY A 113 4.27 13.55 -25.76
C GLY A 113 4.17 13.16 -24.29
N THR A 114 3.01 12.72 -23.80
CA THR A 114 2.83 12.26 -22.40
C THR A 114 2.09 10.93 -22.34
N HIS A 115 2.12 10.26 -21.19
CA HIS A 115 1.29 9.08 -20.92
C HIS A 115 -0.09 9.45 -20.34
N PHE A 116 -0.60 10.65 -20.61
CA PHE A 116 -1.84 11.14 -20.02
C PHE A 116 -3.00 11.15 -21.04
N GLY A 117 -4.18 10.71 -20.60
CA GLY A 117 -5.42 10.76 -21.37
C GLY A 117 -5.54 9.70 -22.48
N GLY A 118 -6.77 9.49 -22.95
CA GLY A 118 -7.12 8.47 -23.95
C GLY A 118 -6.80 7.04 -23.51
N LEU A 119 -6.74 6.12 -24.48
CA LEU A 119 -6.41 4.72 -24.24
C LEU A 119 -4.98 4.56 -23.68
N THR A 120 -4.03 5.37 -24.16
CA THR A 120 -2.64 5.37 -23.67
C THR A 120 -2.57 5.66 -22.18
N GLY A 121 -3.34 6.64 -21.69
CA GLY A 121 -3.38 6.96 -20.27
C GLY A 121 -4.04 5.88 -19.42
N ILE A 122 -5.09 5.22 -19.95
CA ILE A 122 -5.73 4.08 -19.28
C ILE A 122 -4.73 2.94 -19.11
N LEU A 123 -3.99 2.58 -20.17
CA LEU A 123 -2.99 1.51 -20.12
C LEU A 123 -1.84 1.86 -19.17
N ALA A 124 -1.34 3.10 -19.20
CA ALA A 124 -0.29 3.54 -18.28
C ALA A 124 -0.74 3.49 -16.81
N GLY A 125 -1.97 3.95 -16.52
CA GLY A 125 -2.55 3.86 -15.18
C GLY A 125 -2.80 2.42 -14.73
N ALA A 126 -3.25 1.55 -15.64
CA ALA A 126 -3.42 0.12 -15.37
C ALA A 126 -2.09 -0.56 -15.00
N SER A 127 -0.99 -0.21 -15.69
CA SER A 127 0.34 -0.70 -15.33
C SER A 127 0.81 -0.20 -13.96
N GLN A 128 0.50 1.05 -13.61
CA GLN A 128 0.87 1.60 -12.30
C GLN A 128 0.08 0.94 -11.15
N ILE A 129 -1.23 0.76 -11.30
CA ILE A 129 -2.08 0.19 -10.25
C ILE A 129 -1.88 -1.33 -10.09
N PHE A 130 -1.22 -2.00 -11.05
CA PHE A 130 -0.89 -3.42 -10.95
C PHE A 130 -0.12 -3.74 -9.65
N ILE A 131 0.73 -2.83 -9.16
CA ILE A 131 1.46 -3.02 -7.90
C ILE A 131 0.52 -3.16 -6.69
N ALA A 132 -0.68 -2.59 -6.74
CA ALA A 132 -1.67 -2.71 -5.68
C ALA A 132 -2.25 -4.14 -5.54
N TYR A 133 -2.03 -4.99 -6.56
CA TYR A 133 -2.43 -6.40 -6.53
C TYR A 133 -1.31 -7.33 -6.02
N VAL A 134 -0.11 -6.82 -5.75
CA VAL A 134 0.98 -7.62 -5.17
C VAL A 134 0.55 -8.21 -3.82
N GLY A 135 0.91 -9.47 -3.57
CA GLY A 135 0.58 -10.19 -2.34
C GLY A 135 -0.43 -11.33 -2.51
N PHE A 136 -1.01 -11.54 -3.69
CA PHE A 136 -1.86 -12.71 -3.97
C PHE A 136 -1.06 -14.03 -3.87
N ASP A 137 0.24 -13.98 -4.17
CA ASP A 137 1.21 -15.07 -4.05
C ASP A 137 1.42 -15.51 -2.59
N ALA A 138 1.22 -14.61 -1.63
CA ALA A 138 1.27 -14.96 -0.20
C ALA A 138 0.16 -15.95 0.20
N ILE A 139 -0.99 -15.94 -0.49
CA ILE A 139 -2.04 -16.96 -0.30
C ILE A 139 -1.49 -18.31 -0.77
N ALA A 140 -0.86 -18.36 -1.95
CA ALA A 140 -0.26 -19.57 -2.51
C ALA A 140 0.83 -20.17 -1.61
N ALA A 141 1.60 -19.33 -0.90
CA ALA A 141 2.64 -19.79 0.02
C ALA A 141 2.08 -20.60 1.22
N ASN A 142 0.83 -20.38 1.63
CA ASN A 142 0.20 -21.07 2.76
C ASN A 142 -0.58 -22.34 2.36
N THR A 143 -0.38 -22.85 1.14
CA THR A 143 -1.03 -24.07 0.64
C THR A 143 -0.83 -25.25 1.59
N ALA A 144 0.36 -25.40 2.17
CA ALA A 144 0.71 -26.53 3.06
C ALA A 144 -0.04 -26.53 4.39
N GLU A 145 -0.54 -25.37 4.84
CA GLU A 145 -1.29 -25.20 6.09
C GLU A 145 -2.81 -25.13 5.86
N THR A 146 -3.25 -25.23 4.61
CA THR A 146 -4.65 -25.06 4.22
C THR A 146 -5.41 -26.39 4.30
N ILE A 147 -6.57 -26.40 4.98
CA ILE A 147 -7.47 -27.54 4.96
C ILE A 147 -8.12 -27.64 3.57
N ASN A 148 -7.99 -28.79 2.91
CA ASN A 148 -8.48 -29.06 1.55
C ASN A 148 -8.00 -28.03 0.50
N PRO A 149 -6.68 -27.95 0.24
CA PRO A 149 -6.10 -26.91 -0.61
C PRO A 149 -6.73 -26.82 -2.00
N GLN A 150 -7.13 -27.95 -2.59
CA GLN A 150 -7.71 -28.02 -3.94
C GLN A 150 -9.01 -27.21 -4.07
N LYS A 151 -9.79 -27.08 -2.99
CA LYS A 151 -11.04 -26.31 -2.99
C LYS A 151 -10.88 -24.95 -2.31
N THR A 152 -10.07 -24.86 -1.26
CA THR A 152 -9.94 -23.65 -0.45
C THR A 152 -9.04 -22.61 -1.13
N MET A 153 -7.95 -23.04 -1.75
CA MET A 153 -6.99 -22.11 -2.39
C MET A 153 -7.60 -21.34 -3.56
N PRO A 154 -8.29 -21.97 -4.54
CA PRO A 154 -8.86 -21.23 -5.65
C PRO A 154 -9.95 -20.24 -5.19
N LYS A 155 -10.77 -20.63 -4.20
CA LYS A 155 -11.79 -19.75 -3.62
C LYS A 155 -11.19 -18.56 -2.89
N GLY A 156 -10.11 -18.77 -2.13
CA GLY A 156 -9.38 -17.71 -1.44
C GLY A 156 -8.75 -16.72 -2.42
N LEU A 157 -8.05 -17.23 -3.44
CA LEU A 157 -7.42 -16.41 -4.49
C LEU A 157 -8.44 -15.60 -5.27
N LEU A 158 -9.46 -16.23 -5.84
CA LEU A 158 -10.47 -15.52 -6.65
C LEU A 158 -11.33 -14.59 -5.78
N GLY A 159 -11.71 -15.03 -4.58
CA GLY A 159 -12.52 -14.23 -3.67
C GLY A 159 -11.82 -12.93 -3.24
N THR A 160 -10.55 -13.02 -2.86
CA THR A 160 -9.75 -11.83 -2.50
C THR A 160 -9.52 -10.93 -3.71
N LEU A 161 -9.26 -11.50 -4.89
CA LEU A 161 -9.08 -10.74 -6.13
C LEU A 161 -10.33 -9.95 -6.50
N PHE A 162 -11.50 -10.59 -6.57
CA PHE A 162 -12.76 -9.92 -6.94
C PHE A 162 -13.17 -8.87 -5.90
N LEU A 163 -13.06 -9.20 -4.61
CA LEU A 163 -13.41 -8.29 -3.53
C LEU A 163 -12.47 -7.07 -3.52
N GLY A 164 -11.16 -7.28 -3.66
CA GLY A 164 -10.17 -6.20 -3.74
C GLY A 164 -10.38 -5.31 -4.97
N THR A 165 -10.61 -5.92 -6.13
CA THR A 165 -10.92 -5.19 -7.38
C THR A 165 -12.17 -4.32 -7.21
N GLY A 166 -13.23 -4.87 -6.61
CA GLY A 166 -14.46 -4.13 -6.34
C GLY A 166 -14.21 -2.90 -5.47
N PHE A 167 -13.45 -3.05 -4.37
CA PHE A 167 -13.07 -1.92 -3.52
C PHE A 167 -12.21 -0.89 -4.26
N PHE A 168 -11.23 -1.31 -5.08
CA PHE A 168 -10.42 -0.38 -5.86
C PHE A 168 -11.24 0.45 -6.85
N VAL A 169 -12.20 -0.18 -7.56
CA VAL A 169 -13.11 0.53 -8.46
C VAL A 169 -13.98 1.51 -7.69
N LEU A 170 -14.60 1.08 -6.59
CA LEU A 170 -15.46 1.95 -5.77
C LEU A 170 -14.71 3.15 -5.19
N VAL A 171 -13.53 2.91 -4.61
CA VAL A 171 -12.67 3.99 -4.06
C VAL A 171 -12.25 4.96 -5.16
N SER A 172 -11.88 4.46 -6.34
CA SER A 172 -11.47 5.31 -7.47
C SER A 172 -12.61 6.18 -7.98
N LEU A 173 -13.82 5.61 -8.10
CA LEU A 173 -15.02 6.35 -8.48
C LEU A 173 -15.34 7.44 -7.45
N VAL A 174 -15.34 7.09 -6.16
CA VAL A 174 -15.59 8.07 -5.08
C VAL A 174 -14.55 9.19 -5.11
N LEU A 175 -13.25 8.88 -5.22
CA LEU A 175 -12.19 9.89 -5.30
C LEU A 175 -12.40 10.86 -6.46
N VAL A 176 -12.55 10.35 -7.68
CA VAL A 176 -12.73 11.18 -8.88
C VAL A 176 -14.08 11.90 -8.84
N GLY A 177 -15.10 11.33 -8.20
CA GLY A 177 -16.38 11.98 -7.98
C GLY A 177 -16.30 13.15 -6.99
N MET A 178 -15.51 13.04 -5.93
CA MET A 178 -15.36 14.11 -4.92
C MET A 178 -14.68 15.36 -5.49
N PHE A 179 -13.58 15.17 -6.23
CA PHE A 179 -12.81 16.26 -6.83
C PHE A 179 -12.21 15.84 -8.17
N LYS A 180 -11.99 16.82 -9.07
CA LYS A 180 -11.28 16.58 -10.34
C LYS A 180 -9.92 15.90 -10.10
N TYR A 181 -9.63 14.88 -10.91
CA TYR A 181 -8.45 14.02 -10.79
C TYR A 181 -7.12 14.77 -10.65
N SER A 182 -7.00 15.98 -11.23
CA SER A 182 -5.78 16.80 -11.21
C SER A 182 -5.35 17.19 -9.81
N ILE A 183 -6.27 17.24 -8.86
CA ILE A 183 -5.98 17.64 -7.48
C ILE A 183 -5.23 16.56 -6.68
N TYR A 184 -5.32 15.32 -7.12
CA TYR A 184 -4.64 14.18 -6.49
C TYR A 184 -3.23 13.98 -7.02
N ALA A 185 -2.82 14.74 -8.04
CA ALA A 185 -1.48 14.64 -8.60
C ALA A 185 -0.43 14.92 -7.51
N GLY A 186 0.54 14.01 -7.37
CA GLY A 186 1.60 14.11 -6.36
C GLY A 186 1.13 13.91 -4.91
N ASN A 187 -0.11 13.50 -4.69
CA ASN A 187 -0.63 13.25 -3.35
C ASN A 187 -0.51 11.76 -3.00
N ALA A 188 0.28 11.47 -1.97
CA ALA A 188 0.54 10.10 -1.52
C ALA A 188 -0.49 9.57 -0.50
N GLU A 189 -1.48 10.38 -0.09
CA GLU A 189 -2.60 9.99 0.78
C GLU A 189 -3.96 10.52 0.26
N PRO A 190 -4.34 10.21 -1.00
CA PRO A 190 -5.44 10.89 -1.71
C PRO A 190 -6.81 10.73 -1.02
N ALA A 191 -7.08 9.59 -0.40
CA ALA A 191 -8.35 9.32 0.28
C ALA A 191 -8.54 10.17 1.55
N ALA A 192 -7.52 10.25 2.41
CA ALA A 192 -7.57 11.11 3.59
C ALA A 192 -7.54 12.60 3.22
N PHE A 193 -6.83 12.95 2.15
CA PHE A 193 -6.84 14.30 1.61
C PHE A 193 -8.22 14.71 1.11
N ALA A 194 -8.89 13.87 0.31
CA ALA A 194 -10.22 14.14 -0.21
C ALA A 194 -11.21 14.41 0.92
N LEU A 195 -11.23 13.55 1.95
CA LEU A 195 -12.11 13.72 3.10
C LEU A 195 -11.82 15.02 3.88
N ARG A 196 -10.56 15.36 4.13
CA ARG A 196 -10.19 16.64 4.76
C ARG A 196 -10.65 17.83 3.94
N LYS A 197 -10.45 17.78 2.63
CA LYS A 197 -10.85 18.85 1.72
C LYS A 197 -12.37 19.02 1.64
N ALA A 198 -13.13 17.93 1.77
CA ALA A 198 -14.59 17.94 1.85
C ALA A 198 -15.12 18.32 3.25
N GLY A 199 -14.25 18.59 4.24
CA GLY A 199 -14.65 18.97 5.60
C GLY A 199 -14.88 17.79 6.56
N HIS A 200 -14.71 16.54 6.12
CA HIS A 200 -14.87 15.34 6.95
C HIS A 200 -13.58 15.00 7.72
N TYR A 201 -13.12 15.92 8.58
CA TYR A 201 -11.86 15.78 9.31
C TYR A 201 -11.81 14.54 10.22
N PHE A 202 -12.90 14.23 10.92
CA PHE A 202 -12.96 13.06 11.80
C PHE A 202 -12.75 11.76 11.01
N THR A 203 -13.51 11.58 9.92
CA THR A 203 -13.39 10.41 9.05
C THR A 203 -12.01 10.31 8.40
N ALA A 204 -11.44 11.45 7.99
CA ALA A 204 -10.09 11.49 7.43
C ALA A 204 -9.04 11.04 8.44
N ASN A 205 -9.11 11.53 9.69
CA ASN A 205 -8.18 11.16 10.74
C ASN A 205 -8.32 9.68 11.13
N LEU A 206 -9.56 9.16 11.21
CA LEU A 206 -9.82 7.74 11.43
C LEU A 206 -9.22 6.90 10.30
N LEU A 207 -9.44 7.29 9.05
CA LEU A 207 -8.88 6.64 7.87
C LEU A 207 -7.35 6.64 7.92
N SER A 208 -6.72 7.78 8.18
CA SER A 208 -5.26 7.89 8.29
C SER A 208 -4.69 7.01 9.39
N LEU A 209 -5.32 6.98 10.58
CA LEU A 209 -4.86 6.16 11.70
C LEU A 209 -4.92 4.66 11.38
N VAL A 210 -6.02 4.21 10.78
CA VAL A 210 -6.17 2.80 10.37
C VAL A 210 -5.24 2.46 9.20
N ALA A 211 -5.02 3.38 8.27
CA ALA A 211 -4.03 3.22 7.20
C ALA A 211 -2.61 3.10 7.75
N ILE A 212 -2.21 3.95 8.71
CA ILE A 212 -0.89 3.88 9.37
C ILE A 212 -0.68 2.51 10.01
N ILE A 213 -1.61 2.06 10.85
CA ILE A 213 -1.51 0.75 11.51
C ILE A 213 -1.50 -0.38 10.46
N GLY A 214 -2.37 -0.26 9.47
CA GLY A 214 -2.60 -1.29 8.48
C GLY A 214 -1.44 -1.48 7.50
N ILE A 215 -0.85 -0.39 7.02
CA ILE A 215 0.32 -0.40 6.14
C ILE A 215 1.56 -0.84 6.93
N PHE A 216 1.68 -0.45 8.21
CA PHE A 216 2.77 -0.92 9.07
C PHE A 216 2.72 -2.44 9.28
N SER A 217 1.54 -3.00 9.51
CA SER A 217 1.35 -4.47 9.60
C SER A 217 1.70 -5.17 8.27
N ALA A 218 1.31 -4.59 7.13
CA ALA A 218 1.71 -5.12 5.82
C ALA A 218 3.23 -5.07 5.61
N LEU A 219 3.89 -4.00 6.07
CA LEU A 219 5.34 -3.86 6.03
C LEU A 219 6.06 -4.95 6.85
N ILE A 220 5.54 -5.29 8.03
CA ILE A 220 6.02 -6.43 8.84
C ILE A 220 5.90 -7.74 8.05
N GLY A 221 4.75 -7.99 7.42
CA GLY A 221 4.50 -9.20 6.64
C GLY A 221 5.46 -9.36 5.45
N ILE A 222 5.64 -8.28 4.67
CA ILE A 222 6.52 -8.29 3.50
C ILE A 222 7.99 -8.43 3.90
N LEU A 223 8.44 -7.71 4.94
CA LEU A 223 9.82 -7.84 5.43
C LEU A 223 10.11 -9.27 5.94
N LEU A 224 9.17 -9.89 6.66
CA LEU A 224 9.30 -11.27 7.11
C LEU A 224 9.34 -12.27 5.94
N ALA A 225 8.52 -12.08 4.91
CA ALA A 225 8.54 -12.90 3.71
C ALA A 225 9.89 -12.74 2.96
N SER A 226 10.36 -11.50 2.81
CA SER A 226 11.63 -11.20 2.16
C SER A 226 12.84 -11.83 2.88
N SER A 227 12.86 -11.80 4.21
CA SER A 227 13.96 -12.39 4.99
C SER A 227 14.01 -13.92 4.85
N ARG A 228 12.85 -14.58 4.75
CA ARG A 228 12.76 -16.03 4.52
C ARG A 228 13.28 -16.42 3.14
N LEU A 229 12.99 -15.60 2.12
CA LEU A 229 13.50 -15.82 0.76
C LEU A 229 15.01 -15.63 0.69
N ILE A 230 15.56 -14.61 1.35
CA ILE A 230 17.02 -14.39 1.43
C ILE A 230 17.70 -15.58 2.14
N TYR A 231 17.09 -16.08 3.21
CA TYR A 231 17.58 -17.27 3.91
C TYR A 231 17.61 -18.52 3.04
N SER A 232 16.54 -18.82 2.30
CA SER A 232 16.52 -19.99 1.42
C SER A 232 17.55 -19.87 0.30
N PHE A 233 17.76 -18.68 -0.26
CA PHE A 233 18.81 -18.43 -1.25
C PHE A 233 20.21 -18.65 -0.69
N GLY A 234 20.47 -18.19 0.54
CA GLY A 234 21.76 -18.43 1.21
C GLY A 234 21.98 -19.90 1.58
N ARG A 235 20.92 -20.63 1.95
CA ARG A 235 20.96 -22.06 2.25
C ARG A 235 21.21 -22.90 1.00
N ASP A 236 20.57 -22.53 -0.11
CA ASP A 236 20.64 -23.26 -1.37
C ASP A 236 21.88 -22.87 -2.20
N GLY A 237 22.78 -22.04 -1.65
CA GLY A 237 24.06 -21.65 -2.27
C GLY A 237 23.96 -20.61 -3.38
N LEU A 238 22.78 -20.02 -3.59
CA LEU A 238 22.54 -18.97 -4.59
C LEU A 238 22.98 -17.57 -4.13
N LEU A 239 23.11 -17.38 -2.81
CA LEU A 239 23.67 -16.19 -2.17
C LEU A 239 24.78 -16.60 -1.19
N SER A 240 25.47 -15.60 -0.63
CA SER A 240 26.52 -15.84 0.37
C SER A 240 26.02 -16.79 1.48
N PRO A 241 26.76 -17.88 1.79
CA PRO A 241 26.35 -18.86 2.80
C PRO A 241 26.09 -18.28 4.19
N LYS A 242 26.62 -17.07 4.47
CA LYS A 242 26.35 -16.35 5.72
C LYS A 242 24.87 -15.98 5.89
N LEU A 243 24.16 -15.72 4.79
CA LEU A 243 22.75 -15.36 4.79
C LEU A 243 21.82 -16.57 5.02
N GLY A 244 22.33 -17.79 4.81
CA GLY A 244 21.62 -19.05 5.06
C GLY A 244 21.85 -19.64 6.46
N LYS A 245 22.46 -18.88 7.38
CA LYS A 245 22.70 -19.33 8.76
C LYS A 245 21.68 -18.72 9.71
N ILE A 246 21.01 -19.57 10.48
CA ILE A 246 20.13 -19.16 11.58
C ILE A 246 21.03 -18.84 12.78
N ASN A 247 20.80 -17.68 13.43
CA ASN A 247 21.43 -17.37 14.71
C ASN A 247 20.80 -18.23 15.82
N THR A 248 21.57 -18.60 16.84
CA THR A 248 21.13 -19.50 17.93
C THR A 248 20.20 -18.84 18.96
N LYS A 249 19.79 -17.58 18.76
CA LYS A 249 18.80 -16.85 19.57
C LYS A 249 17.54 -16.60 18.74
#